data_AF-A0A2E9T8Y7-F1
#
_entry.id   AF-A0A2E9T8Y7-F1
#
_cell.length_a   1.000
_cell.length_b   1.000
_cell.length_c   1.000
_cell.angle_alpha   90.00
_cell.angle_beta   90.00
_cell.angle_gamma   90.00
#
_symmetry.space_group_name_H-M   'P 1'
#
loop_
_entity.id
_entity.type
_entity.pdbx_description
1 polymer ?
#
loop_
_entity_poly.entity_id
_entity_poly.type
_entity_poly.pdbx_seq_one_letter_code
_entity_poly.pdbx_strand_id
1 'polypeptide(L)'
;MVKWIAAFIGYSYYRFPGAIIGFFLGQIIEKRFINSRTNNINQDKIELNLLTLASIVIKADGKVDRNELSYVRNFFITHFGKNRADQAFKIFNTKIKNQSQSIYEVTNYFVQNTQYALRLQ
;
A
#
# COMPACT_ATOMS: atom_id res chain seq x y z
N MET A 1 -21.03 -6.92 -9.02
CA MET A 1 -22.16 -6.27 -9.74
C MET A 1 -22.14 -6.57 -11.24
N VAL A 2 -20.95 -6.56 -11.85
CA VAL A 2 -20.78 -6.81 -13.30
C VAL A 2 -21.27 -8.19 -13.72
N LYS A 3 -21.11 -9.23 -12.88
CA LYS A 3 -21.61 -10.60 -13.15
C LYS A 3 -23.12 -10.69 -13.40
N TRP A 4 -23.93 -9.91 -12.68
CA TRP A 4 -25.39 -9.94 -12.81
C TRP A 4 -25.87 -9.18 -14.05
N ILE A 5 -25.21 -8.08 -14.39
CA ILE A 5 -25.48 -7.29 -15.60
C ILE A 5 -25.12 -8.10 -16.86
N ALA A 6 -23.97 -8.76 -16.86
CA ALA A 6 -23.53 -9.60 -17.96
C ALA A 6 -24.44 -10.83 -18.15
N ALA A 7 -24.92 -11.43 -17.05
CA ALA A 7 -25.90 -12.51 -17.11
C ALA A 7 -27.25 -12.04 -17.70
N PHE A 8 -27.72 -10.85 -17.34
CA PHE A 8 -28.97 -10.28 -17.87
C PHE A 8 -28.89 -9.96 -19.37
N ILE A 9 -27.77 -9.38 -19.81
CA ILE A 9 -27.48 -9.13 -21.23
C ILE A 9 -27.38 -10.43 -22.02
N GLY A 10 -26.70 -11.44 -21.48
CA GLY A 10 -26.61 -12.76 -22.09
C GLY A 10 -27.98 -13.43 -22.21
N TYR A 11 -28.84 -13.30 -21.20
CA TYR A 11 -30.21 -13.80 -21.23
C TYR A 11 -31.05 -13.16 -22.34
N SER A 12 -30.87 -11.85 -22.58
CA SER A 12 -31.64 -11.12 -23.60
C SER A 12 -31.36 -11.60 -25.02
N TYR A 13 -30.14 -12.03 -25.34
CA TYR A 13 -29.76 -12.44 -26.71
C TYR A 13 -29.94 -13.95 -26.95
N TYR A 14 -29.65 -14.79 -25.97
CA TYR A 14 -29.64 -16.25 -26.14
C TYR A 14 -30.50 -17.01 -25.11
N ARG A 15 -31.37 -16.34 -24.36
CA ARG A 15 -32.21 -16.93 -23.29
C ARG A 15 -31.32 -17.67 -22.25
N PHE A 16 -31.73 -18.87 -21.86
CA PHE A 16 -31.11 -19.64 -20.79
C PHE A 16 -29.59 -19.92 -21.00
N PRO A 17 -29.13 -20.41 -22.17
CA PRO A 17 -27.69 -20.63 -22.38
C PRO A 17 -26.89 -19.32 -22.40
N GLY A 18 -27.47 -18.23 -22.89
CA GLY A 18 -26.83 -16.91 -22.89
C GLY A 18 -26.57 -16.36 -21.50
N ALA A 19 -27.48 -16.59 -20.54
CA ALA A 19 -27.31 -16.16 -19.16
C ALA A 19 -26.10 -16.82 -18.48
N ILE A 20 -25.89 -18.11 -18.75
CA ILE A 20 -24.78 -18.90 -18.20
C ILE A 20 -23.45 -18.36 -18.73
N ILE A 21 -23.34 -18.16 -20.05
CA ILE A 21 -22.14 -17.64 -20.69
C ILE A 21 -21.85 -16.20 -20.21
N GLY A 22 -22.88 -15.36 -20.13
CA GLY A 22 -22.79 -13.99 -19.63
C GLY A 22 -22.33 -13.91 -18.18
N PHE A 23 -22.80 -14.82 -17.32
CA PHE A 23 -22.36 -14.88 -15.92
C PHE A 23 -20.88 -15.24 -15.78
N PHE A 24 -20.39 -16.24 -16.54
CA PHE A 24 -18.98 -16.63 -16.52
C PHE A 24 -18.06 -15.52 -17.06
N LEU A 25 -18.43 -14.88 -18.18
CA LEU A 25 -17.69 -13.72 -18.72
C LEU A 25 -17.68 -12.56 -17.73
N GLY A 26 -18.83 -12.24 -17.14
CA GLY A 26 -18.96 -11.20 -16.11
C GLY A 26 -18.11 -11.50 -14.87
N GLN A 27 -17.98 -12.77 -14.48
CA GLN A 27 -17.12 -13.17 -13.36
C GLN A 27 -15.63 -12.94 -13.66
N ILE A 28 -15.17 -13.20 -14.89
CA ILE A 28 -13.77 -12.96 -15.29
C ILE A 28 -13.47 -11.47 -15.28
N ILE A 29 -14.36 -10.65 -15.84
CA ILE A 29 -14.22 -9.19 -15.88
C ILE A 29 -14.22 -8.61 -14.46
N GLU A 30 -15.14 -9.07 -13.61
CA GLU A 30 -15.23 -8.62 -12.22
C GLU A 30 -13.98 -9.00 -11.41
N LYS A 31 -13.42 -10.20 -11.60
CA LYS A 31 -12.14 -10.60 -10.96
C LYS A 31 -10.96 -9.73 -11.40
N ARG A 32 -10.87 -9.42 -12.70
CA ARG A 32 -9.81 -8.54 -13.24
C ARG A 32 -9.90 -7.15 -12.64
N PHE A 33 -11.12 -6.62 -12.55
CA PHE A 33 -11.38 -5.29 -12.03
C PHE A 33 -11.22 -5.18 -10.50
N ILE A 34 -11.61 -6.21 -9.75
CA ILE A 34 -11.38 -6.29 -8.30
C ILE A 34 -9.88 -6.41 -8.02
N ASN A 35 -9.12 -7.22 -8.77
CA ASN A 35 -7.65 -7.26 -8.64
C ASN A 35 -6.98 -5.93 -8.98
N SER A 36 -7.57 -5.11 -9.85
CA SER A 36 -7.09 -3.73 -10.09
C SER A 36 -7.50 -2.74 -8.99
N ARG A 37 -8.58 -3.00 -8.26
CA ARG A 37 -9.10 -2.17 -7.15
C ARG A 37 -8.61 -2.59 -5.77
N THR A 38 -8.07 -3.78 -5.61
CA THR A 38 -7.11 -4.05 -4.54
C THR A 38 -5.90 -3.21 -4.88
N ASN A 39 -5.98 -1.94 -4.50
CA ASN A 39 -4.87 -1.03 -4.42
C ASN A 39 -3.72 -1.87 -3.87
N ASN A 40 -2.73 -2.16 -4.73
CA ASN A 40 -1.37 -2.33 -4.29
C ASN A 40 -1.07 -1.04 -3.54
N ILE A 41 -1.45 -0.99 -2.26
CA ILE A 41 -0.70 -0.29 -1.27
C ILE A 41 0.68 -0.89 -1.46
N ASN A 42 1.50 -0.20 -2.26
CA ASN A 42 2.87 -0.61 -2.50
C ASN A 42 3.49 -0.63 -1.11
N GLN A 43 3.63 -1.83 -0.53
CA GLN A 43 4.14 -2.00 0.83
C GLN A 43 5.50 -1.30 0.93
N ASP A 44 6.29 -1.41 -0.13
CA ASP A 44 7.54 -0.70 -0.35
C ASP A 44 7.42 0.83 -0.16
N LYS A 45 6.31 1.44 -0.59
CA LYS A 45 6.07 2.89 -0.48
C LYS A 45 5.63 3.29 0.93
N ILE A 46 4.89 2.43 1.63
CA ILE A 46 4.57 2.63 3.05
C ILE A 46 5.84 2.52 3.90
N GLU A 47 6.62 1.46 3.72
CA GLU A 47 7.86 1.21 4.48
C GLU A 47 8.82 2.40 4.34
N LEU A 48 8.99 2.89 3.11
CA LEU A 48 9.86 4.04 2.84
C LEU A 48 9.35 5.32 3.49
N ASN A 49 8.05 5.62 3.38
CA ASN A 49 7.47 6.82 4.01
C ASN A 49 7.48 6.75 5.54
N LEU A 50 7.39 5.54 6.12
CA LEU A 50 7.47 5.35 7.57
C LEU A 50 8.89 5.60 8.05
N LEU A 51 9.88 5.12 7.28
CA LEU A 51 11.28 5.35 7.58
C LEU A 51 11.64 6.83 7.44
N THR A 52 11.08 7.54 6.44
CA THR A 52 11.16 9.00 6.35
C THR A 52 10.64 9.65 7.62
N LEU A 53 9.41 9.33 8.04
CA LEU A 53 8.79 9.93 9.20
C LEU A 53 9.61 9.68 10.48
N ALA A 54 10.08 8.44 10.68
CA ALA A 54 10.97 8.10 11.78
C ALA A 54 12.28 8.90 11.75
N SER A 55 12.85 9.14 10.56
CA SER A 55 14.07 9.94 10.42
C SER A 55 13.87 11.42 10.75
N ILE A 56 12.67 11.97 10.47
CA ILE A 56 12.29 13.33 10.84
C ILE A 56 12.20 13.43 12.36
N VAL A 57 11.56 12.45 13.01
CA VAL A 57 11.43 12.38 14.47
C VAL A 57 12.80 12.26 15.15
N ILE A 58 13.67 11.36 14.69
CA ILE A 58 15.02 11.20 15.23
C ILE A 58 15.84 12.49 15.14
N LYS A 59 15.68 13.26 14.05
CA LYS A 59 16.45 14.50 13.84
C LYS A 59 15.81 15.72 14.51
N ALA A 60 14.63 15.60 15.12
CA ALA A 60 13.86 16.74 15.60
C ALA A 60 14.54 17.49 16.75
N ASP A 61 15.34 16.80 17.56
CA ASP A 61 16.14 17.37 18.66
C ASP A 61 17.48 17.98 18.20
N GLY A 62 17.79 17.87 16.90
CA GLY A 62 19.04 18.35 16.30
C GLY A 62 20.25 17.44 16.54
N LYS A 63 20.08 16.28 17.19
CA LYS A 63 21.11 15.25 17.37
C LYS A 63 20.64 13.96 16.71
N VAL A 64 21.56 13.01 16.55
CA VAL A 64 21.21 11.68 16.02
C VAL A 64 21.83 10.66 16.94
N ASP A 65 21.02 10.02 17.79
CA ASP A 65 21.49 8.97 18.68
C ASP A 65 21.56 7.61 17.94
N ARG A 66 22.65 6.89 18.17
CA ARG A 66 22.84 5.51 17.67
C ARG A 66 21.84 4.54 18.28
N ASN A 67 21.37 4.81 19.50
CA ASN A 67 20.38 3.97 20.16
C ASN A 67 19.02 4.03 19.43
N GLU A 68 18.60 5.23 19.04
CA GLU A 68 17.36 5.44 18.28
C GLU A 68 17.42 4.82 16.89
N LEU A 69 18.55 4.97 16.20
CA LEU A 69 18.79 4.31 14.91
C LEU A 69 18.71 2.79 15.01
N SER A 70 19.30 2.23 16.08
CA SER A 70 19.25 0.78 16.35
C SER A 70 17.83 0.32 16.67
N TYR A 71 17.08 1.11 17.44
CA TYR A 71 15.67 0.84 17.73
C TYR A 71 14.83 0.81 16.46
N VAL A 72 14.91 1.85 15.60
CA VAL A 72 14.16 1.91 14.35
C VAL A 72 14.55 0.76 13.42
N ARG A 73 15.85 0.43 13.31
CA ARG A 73 16.30 -0.73 12.54
C ARG A 73 15.68 -2.03 13.03
N ASN A 74 15.72 -2.29 14.34
CA ASN A 74 15.16 -3.51 14.92
C ASN A 74 13.64 -3.58 14.78
N PHE A 75 12.95 -2.45 14.94
CA PHE A 75 11.51 -2.33 14.70
C PHE A 75 11.16 -2.77 13.28
N PHE A 76 11.88 -2.25 12.27
CA PHE A 76 11.66 -2.60 10.87
C PHE A 76 11.96 -4.07 10.57
N ILE A 77 13.06 -4.61 11.11
CA ILE A 77 13.41 -6.03 10.92
C ILE A 77 12.33 -6.94 11.53
N THR A 78 11.82 -6.59 12.70
CA THR A 78 10.81 -7.40 13.43
C THR A 78 9.46 -7.40 12.71
N HIS A 79 9.02 -6.25 12.17
CA HIS A 79 7.69 -6.12 11.57
C HIS A 79 7.65 -6.42 10.06
N PHE A 80 8.69 -6.07 9.30
CA PHE A 80 8.71 -6.23 7.83
C PHE A 80 9.65 -7.34 7.35
N GLY A 81 10.50 -7.86 8.24
CA GLY A 81 11.50 -8.86 7.94
C GLY A 81 12.84 -8.26 7.48
N LYS A 82 13.92 -9.01 7.72
CA LYS A 82 15.30 -8.55 7.49
C LYS A 82 15.56 -8.08 6.06
N ASN A 83 15.16 -8.87 5.07
CA ASN A 83 15.45 -8.57 3.66
C ASN A 83 14.78 -7.28 3.17
N ARG A 84 13.51 -7.05 3.57
CA ARG A 84 12.78 -5.83 3.21
C ARG A 84 13.31 -4.61 3.94
N ALA A 85 13.57 -4.74 5.25
CA ALA A 85 14.19 -3.69 6.03
C ALA A 85 15.53 -3.24 5.39
N ASP A 86 16.43 -4.19 5.07
CA ASP A 86 17.72 -3.87 4.44
C ASP A 86 17.56 -3.12 3.10
N GLN A 87 16.56 -3.49 2.28
CA GLN A 87 16.24 -2.78 1.03
C GLN A 87 15.68 -1.38 1.27
N ALA A 88 14.72 -1.22 2.18
CA ALA A 88 14.14 0.07 2.53
C ALA A 88 15.20 1.04 3.06
N PHE A 89 16.07 0.58 3.96
CA PHE A 89 17.20 1.37 4.47
C PHE A 89 18.18 1.77 3.37
N LYS A 90 18.48 0.88 2.41
CA LYS A 90 19.32 1.20 1.26
C LYS A 90 18.71 2.34 0.45
N ILE A 91 17.43 2.21 0.07
CA ILE A 91 16.72 3.21 -0.74
C ILE A 91 16.66 4.55 0.01
N PHE A 92 16.34 4.53 1.30
CA PHE A 92 16.31 5.72 2.15
C PHE A 92 17.65 6.46 2.18
N ASN A 93 18.74 5.73 2.39
CA ASN A 93 20.08 6.32 2.40
C ASN A 93 20.51 6.89 1.05
N THR A 94 20.02 6.32 -0.07
CA THR A 94 20.39 6.78 -1.41
C THR A 94 19.53 7.95 -1.89
N LYS A 95 18.23 7.93 -1.61
CA LYS A 95 17.24 8.86 -2.21
C LYS A 95 16.75 9.93 -1.25
N ILE A 96 16.58 9.62 0.03
CA ILE A 96 15.81 10.44 0.97
C ILE A 96 16.74 11.25 1.89
N LYS A 97 17.92 10.73 2.24
CA LYS A 97 18.86 11.39 3.17
C LYS A 97 19.16 12.85 2.84
N ASN A 98 19.15 13.22 1.56
CA ASN A 98 19.50 14.55 1.06
C ASN A 98 18.29 15.37 0.57
N GLN A 99 17.07 14.82 0.62
CA GLN A 99 15.86 15.52 0.19
C GLN A 99 15.14 16.09 1.41
N SER A 100 14.88 17.40 1.41
CA SER A 100 13.97 18.04 2.35
C SER A 100 12.54 17.63 2.01
N GLN A 101 12.10 16.46 2.49
CA GLN A 101 10.72 16.05 2.31
C GLN A 101 9.81 16.89 3.21
N SER A 102 8.71 17.38 2.65
CA SER A 102 7.70 18.11 3.39
C SER A 102 7.01 17.16 4.37
N ILE A 103 7.04 17.50 5.67
CA ILE A 103 6.34 16.75 6.73
C ILE A 103 4.86 16.59 6.38
N TYR A 104 4.27 17.62 5.78
CA TYR A 104 2.87 17.61 5.35
C TYR A 104 2.60 16.55 4.29
N GLU A 105 3.48 16.40 3.29
CA GLU A 105 3.30 15.40 2.24
C GLU A 105 3.39 13.97 2.79
N VAL A 106 4.37 13.73 3.67
CA VAL A 106 4.60 12.41 4.28
C VAL A 106 3.42 12.02 5.17
N THR A 107 2.95 12.93 6.02
CA THR A 107 1.81 12.67 6.92
C THR A 107 0.50 12.51 6.15
N ASN A 108 0.24 13.36 5.16
CA ASN A 108 -0.96 13.26 4.31
C ASN A 108 -0.99 11.94 3.52
N TYR A 109 0.17 11.42 3.10
CA TYR A 109 0.24 10.10 2.49
C TYR A 109 -0.33 9.01 3.41
N PHE A 110 0.01 9.00 4.71
CA PHE A 110 -0.55 8.04 5.66
C PHE A 110 -2.06 8.24 5.83
N VAL A 111 -2.53 9.49 5.90
CA VAL A 111 -3.97 9.83 5.98
C VAL A 111 -4.74 9.43 4.72
N GLN A 112 -4.08 9.15 3.60
CA GLN A 112 -4.76 8.67 2.39
C GLN A 112 -4.66 7.16 2.20
N ASN A 113 -3.55 6.55 2.64
CA ASN A 113 -3.21 5.17 2.29
C ASN A 113 -3.34 4.17 3.45
N THR A 114 -3.47 4.62 4.70
CA THR A 114 -3.74 3.72 5.84
C THR A 114 -5.22 3.42 5.99
N GLN A 115 -5.55 2.23 6.49
CA GLN A 115 -6.94 1.90 6.86
C GLN A 115 -7.41 2.77 8.01
N TYR A 116 -8.69 3.12 8.02
CA TYR A 116 -9.28 3.96 9.07
C TYR A 116 -9.08 3.37 10.48
N ALA A 117 -9.20 2.04 10.62
CA ALA A 117 -9.00 1.34 11.89
C ALA A 117 -7.61 1.60 12.51
N LEU A 118 -6.56 1.68 11.69
CA LEU A 118 -5.19 1.96 12.14
C LEU A 118 -4.99 3.39 12.63
N ARG A 119 -5.94 4.30 12.39
CA ARG A 119 -5.86 5.71 12.83
C ARG A 119 -6.53 5.97 14.16
N LEU A 120 -7.37 5.04 14.61
CA LEU A 120 -8.09 5.12 15.88
C LEU A 120 -7.32 4.46 17.04
N GLN A 121 -6.27 3.72 16.71
CA GLN A 121 -5.47 2.92 17.63
C GLN A 121 -4.30 3.74 18.17
#